data_AF-A0A4Q3YPC5-F1
#
_entry.id   AF-A0A4Q3YPC5-F1
#
_cell.length_a   1.000
_cell.length_b   1.000
_cell.length_c   1.000
_cell.angle_alpha   90.00
_cell.angle_beta   90.00
_cell.angle_gamma   90.00
#
_symmetry.space_group_name_H-M   'P 1'
#
loop_
_entity.id
_entity.type
_entity.pdbx_description
1 polymer ?
#
loop_
_entity_poly.entity_id
_entity_poly.type
_entity_poly.pdbx_seq_one_letter_code
_entity_poly.pdbx_strand_id
1 'polypeptide(L)' 'MSTDDLMMPSAVRQELDRLLATIRRATTTDEAERGGIRAEGFVLGVERLKALQPASIEALYLVVEQSVELRVGELAAQS' A
#
# COMPACT_ATOMS: atom_id res chain seq x y z
N MET A 1 5.76 8.11 4.54
CA MET A 1 7.04 7.42 4.22
C MET A 1 7.06 7.13 2.73
N SER A 2 8.17 7.38 2.02
CA SER A 2 8.28 7.06 0.58
C SER A 2 8.91 5.67 0.38
N THR A 3 8.46 4.93 -0.62
CA THR A 3 9.01 3.62 -1.02
C THR A 3 10.20 3.74 -1.97
N ASP A 4 10.59 4.96 -2.35
CA ASP A 4 11.64 5.24 -3.32
C ASP A 4 13.00 4.64 -2.93
N ASP A 5 13.31 4.59 -1.64
CA ASP A 5 14.59 4.08 -1.12
C ASP A 5 14.63 2.55 -0.95
N LEU A 6 13.50 1.86 -1.15
CA LEU A 6 13.43 0.40 -0.97
C LEU A 6 13.94 -0.32 -2.23
N MET A 7 15.00 -1.13 -2.05
CA MET A 7 15.48 -2.04 -3.09
C MET A 7 14.47 -3.17 -3.28
N MET A 8 13.79 -3.19 -4.43
CA MET A 8 12.81 -4.23 -4.79
C MET A 8 12.79 -4.48 -6.30
N PRO A 9 12.36 -5.68 -6.76
CA PRO A 9 12.16 -5.93 -8.17
C PRO A 9 11.20 -4.92 -8.82
N SER A 10 11.47 -4.52 -10.06
CA SER A 10 10.69 -3.51 -10.77
C SER A 10 9.21 -3.85 -10.93
N ALA A 11 8.89 -5.14 -11.08
CA ALA A 11 7.51 -5.63 -11.14
C ALA A 11 6.78 -5.45 -9.80
N VAL A 12 7.48 -5.67 -8.67
CA VAL A 12 6.92 -5.47 -7.33
C VAL A 12 6.61 -4.00 -7.11
N ARG A 13 7.56 -3.12 -7.49
CA ARG A 13 7.38 -1.67 -7.42
C ARG A 13 6.18 -1.20 -8.24
N GLN A 14 6.07 -1.61 -9.51
CA GLN A 14 4.96 -1.20 -10.37
C GLN A 14 3.59 -1.59 -9.82
N GLU A 15 3.44 -2.83 -9.34
CA GLU A 15 2.14 -3.26 -8.80
C GLU A 15 1.82 -2.56 -7.49
N LEU A 16 2.82 -2.37 -6.61
CA LEU A 16 2.65 -1.58 -5.39
C LEU A 16 2.19 -0.15 -5.71
N ASP A 17 2.86 0.54 -6.64
CA ASP A 17 2.52 1.90 -7.04
C ASP A 17 1.09 2.00 -7.58
N ARG A 18 0.66 0.98 -8.35
CA ARG A 18 -0.70 0.87 -8.88
C ARG A 18 -1.75 0.70 -7.77
N LEU A 19 -1.46 -0.14 -6.79
CA LEU A 19 -2.32 -0.39 -5.63
C LEU A 19 -2.44 0.87 -4.76
N LEU A 20 -1.32 1.53 -4.47
CA LEU A 20 -1.29 2.79 -3.72
C LEU A 20 -2.03 3.91 -4.48
N ALA A 21 -1.88 3.99 -5.81
CA ALA A 21 -2.64 4.94 -6.62
C ALA A 21 -4.15 4.67 -6.57
N THR A 22 -4.56 3.40 -6.46
CA THR A 22 -5.96 3.03 -6.30
C THR A 22 -6.52 3.50 -4.96
N ILE A 23 -5.77 3.32 -3.86
CA ILE A 23 -6.15 3.82 -2.52
C ILE A 23 -6.29 5.35 -2.57
N ARG A 24 -5.28 6.06 -3.07
CA ARG A 24 -5.29 7.54 -3.15
C ARG A 24 -6.45 8.11 -3.97
N ARG A 25 -6.96 7.36 -4.96
CA ARG A 25 -8.06 7.80 -5.84
C ARG A 25 -9.44 7.38 -5.34
N ALA A 26 -9.53 6.66 -4.23
CA ALA A 26 -10.81 6.23 -3.67
C ALA A 26 -11.72 7.42 -3.35
N THR A 27 -13.01 7.28 -3.67
CA THR A 27 -14.03 8.32 -3.47
C THR A 27 -14.87 8.10 -2.23
N THR A 28 -14.76 6.92 -1.61
CA THR A 28 -15.42 6.56 -0.35
C THR A 28 -14.45 5.85 0.59
N THR A 29 -14.73 5.90 1.90
CA THR A 29 -13.93 5.22 2.94
C THR A 29 -13.83 3.72 2.65
N ASP A 30 -14.95 3.10 2.31
CA ASP A 30 -15.07 1.69 1.97
C ASP A 30 -14.28 1.31 0.70
N GLU A 31 -14.17 2.20 -0.30
CA GLU A 31 -13.26 2.01 -1.44
C GLU A 31 -11.78 2.05 -1.03
N ALA A 32 -11.41 2.97 -0.14
CA ALA A 32 -10.03 3.10 0.34
C ALA A 32 -9.62 1.88 1.16
N GLU A 33 -10.46 1.43 2.08
CA GLU A 33 -10.23 0.24 2.91
C GLU A 33 -10.09 -1.04 2.07
N ARG A 34 -10.98 -1.26 1.08
CA ARG A 34 -10.82 -2.37 0.14
C ARG A 34 -9.54 -2.28 -0.69
N GLY A 35 -9.10 -1.07 -1.01
CA GLY A 35 -7.80 -0.84 -1.65
C GLY A 35 -6.65 -1.30 -0.76
N GLY A 36 -6.72 -0.96 0.53
CA GLY A 36 -5.80 -1.42 1.58
C GLY A 36 -5.70 -2.93 1.66
N ILE A 37 -6.83 -3.62 1.81
CA ILE A 37 -6.88 -5.09 1.90
C ILE A 37 -6.21 -5.76 0.70
N ARG A 38 -6.44 -5.24 -0.52
CA ARG A 38 -5.78 -5.77 -1.73
C ARG A 38 -4.26 -5.52 -1.69
N ALA A 39 -3.84 -4.35 -1.23
CA ALA A 39 -2.43 -4.01 -1.13
C ALA A 39 -1.70 -4.84 -0.07
N GLU A 40 -2.29 -5.06 1.10
CA GLU A 40 -1.76 -5.95 2.13
C GLU A 40 -1.65 -7.40 1.62
N GLY A 41 -2.68 -7.89 0.94
CA GLY A 41 -2.66 -9.22 0.33
C GLY A 41 -1.53 -9.39 -0.69
N PHE A 42 -1.20 -8.33 -1.44
CA PHE A 42 -0.04 -8.31 -2.32
C PHE A 42 1.28 -8.36 -1.55
N VAL A 43 1.45 -7.54 -0.50
CA VAL A 43 2.66 -7.54 0.35
C VAL A 43 2.88 -8.91 0.99
N LEU A 44 1.82 -9.56 1.49
CA LEU A 44 1.88 -10.94 2.00
C LEU A 44 2.36 -11.94 0.95
N GLY A 45 1.95 -11.77 -0.31
CA GLY A 45 2.44 -12.56 -1.43
C GLY A 45 3.95 -12.38 -1.64
N VAL A 46 4.43 -11.13 -1.63
CA VAL A 46 5.85 -10.79 -1.75
C VAL A 46 6.67 -11.38 -0.59
N GLU A 47 6.13 -11.31 0.63
CA GLU A 47 6.72 -11.88 1.85
C GLU A 47 6.87 -13.40 1.74
N ARG A 48 5.80 -14.10 1.35
CA ARG A 48 5.80 -15.57 1.20
C ARG A 48 6.78 -16.06 0.13
N LEU A 49 6.95 -15.28 -0.93
CA LEU A 49 7.94 -15.54 -1.98
C LEU A 49 9.37 -15.22 -1.55
N LYS A 50 9.57 -14.62 -0.37
CA LYS A 50 10.87 -14.17 0.16
C LYS A 50 11.62 -13.29 -0.84
N ALA A 51 10.87 -12.49 -1.59
CA ALA A 51 11.42 -11.64 -2.65
C ALA A 51 12.18 -10.42 -2.09
N LEU A 52 11.92 -10.06 -0.82
CA LEU A 52 12.53 -8.92 -0.14
C LEU A 52 13.01 -9.30 1.27
N GLN A 53 13.87 -8.47 1.84
CA GLN A 53 14.29 -8.58 3.24
C GLN A 53 13.13 -8.25 4.19
N PRO A 54 13.09 -8.83 5.41
CA PRO A 54 12.00 -8.59 6.36
C PRO A 54 11.73 -7.11 6.66
N ALA A 55 12.78 -6.29 6.83
CA ALA A 55 12.64 -4.85 7.07
C ALA A 55 11.97 -4.12 5.90
N SER A 56 12.22 -4.56 4.65
CA SER A 56 11.53 -4.00 3.49
C SER A 56 10.05 -4.40 3.47
N ILE A 57 9.72 -5.66 3.83
CA ILE A 57 8.33 -6.11 3.95
C ILE A 57 7.57 -5.31 5.00
N GLU A 58 8.15 -5.11 6.19
CA GLU A 58 7.56 -4.28 7.24
C GLU A 58 7.30 -2.85 6.76
N ALA A 59 8.28 -2.25 6.07
CA ALA A 59 8.11 -0.93 5.48
C ALA A 59 6.97 -0.89 4.43
N LEU A 60 6.75 -1.96 3.67
CA LEU A 60 5.65 -2.04 2.72
C LEU A 60 4.28 -2.05 3.41
N TYR A 61 4.11 -2.84 4.48
CA TYR A 61 2.87 -2.84 5.26
C TYR A 61 2.57 -1.46 5.84
N LEU A 62 3.57 -0.79 6.43
CA LEU A 62 3.42 0.56 6.98
C LEU A 62 3.02 1.60 5.91
N VAL A 63 3.55 1.50 4.70
CA VAL A 63 3.17 2.40 3.60
C VAL A 63 1.72 2.18 3.17
N VAL A 64 1.27 0.92 3.13
CA VAL A 64 -0.13 0.59 2.80
C VAL A 64 -1.06 1.13 3.87
N GLU A 65 -0.80 0.83 5.14
CA GLU A 65 -1.57 1.31 6.31
C GLU A 65 -1.68 2.83 6.28
N GLN A 66 -0.54 3.54 6.22
CA GLN A 66 -0.51 5.00 6.18
C GLN A 66 -1.27 5.58 4.96
N SER A 67 -1.24 4.91 3.81
CA SER A 67 -1.97 5.38 2.62
C SER A 67 -3.49 5.27 2.79
N VAL A 68 -3.96 4.22 3.48
CA VAL A 68 -5.38 4.05 3.81
C VAL A 68 -5.80 5.08 4.84
N GLU A 69 -5.07 5.19 5.96
CA GLU A 69 -5.36 6.15 7.03
C GLU A 69 -5.45 7.58 6.51
N LEU A 70 -4.47 8.01 5.70
CA LEU A 70 -4.46 9.34 5.09
C LEU A 70 -5.72 9.54 4.24
N ARG A 71 -6.05 8.59 3.35
CA ARG A 71 -7.19 8.77 2.46
C ARG A 71 -8.52 8.75 3.19
N VAL A 72 -8.68 7.85 4.16
CA VAL A 72 -9.89 7.78 4.99
C VAL A 72 -10.06 9.06 5.80
N GLY A 73 -8.98 9.59 6.38
CA GLY A 73 -8.98 10.88 7.08
C GLY A 73 -9.38 12.05 6.17
N GLU A 74 -8.83 12.11 4.96
CA GLU A 74 -9.22 13.12 3.96
C GLU A 74 -10.70 13.05 3.60
N LEU A 75 -11.23 11.84 3.41
CA LEU A 75 -12.64 11.60 3.05
C LEU A 75 -13.58 11.95 4.20
N ALA A 76 -13.23 11.61 5.44
CA ALA A 76 -14.00 11.96 6.63
C ALA A 76 -14.02 13.47 6.90
N ALA A 77 -12.97 14.20 6.52
CA ALA A 77 -12.93 15.66 6.62
C ALA A 77 -13.80 16.37 5.56
N GLN A 78 -14.26 15.65 4.52
CA GLN A 78 -15.10 16.19 3.44
C GLN A 78 -16.61 16.01 3.68
N SER A 79 -17.00 15.25 4.70
CA SER A 79 -18.39 15.02 5.11
C SER A 79 -18.85 16.00 6.17
#